data_AF-A0A9E5NGP7-F1
#
_entry.id   AF-A0A9E5NGP7-F1
#
_cell.length_a   1.000
_cell.length_b   1.000
_cell.length_c   1.000
_cell.angle_alpha   90.00
_cell.angle_beta   90.00
_cell.angle_gamma   90.00
#
_symmetry.space_group_name_H-M   'P 1'
#
loop_
_entity.id
_entity.type
_entity.pdbx_description
1 polymer ?
#
loop_
_entity_poly.entity_id
_entity_poly.type
_entity_poly.pdbx_seq_one_letter_code
_entity_poly.pdbx_strand_id
1 'polypeptide(L)'
;MPEGLFKVILDYDGTLTAEEDQVGELAEKSISTLSQEILKVPLAEVRDAYHRTRAMLLAEPHKYWWEVNGGIASYSDEGAFITNTTTIQTMLRLNSSYAHAVEQYFGEVEYDPIVDCSNYLFHKHTFDLEPHFREPTERVLGHLVAHPLLEPIILSSSKGDKVRKNLRILGFEDIRVLGDTRQYEIDPSWKREFVHPGQGSGQIFRVDEKHTVDLRRPAYYSALANEMQNAEGLLVAADTFSMPGALPMMMGIPFLLLKTEYTPAWCEAYVTSHPHGEILPDLALLTLPCRGRGVRARAPVHSGGCPFCSNCC
;
A
#
# COMPACT_ATOMS: atom_id res chain seq x y z
N MET A 1 -19.37 26.58 15.83
CA MET A 1 -19.32 26.08 14.44
C MET A 1 -19.64 24.60 14.52
N PRO A 2 -20.43 24.02 13.60
CA PRO A 2 -20.62 22.57 13.56
C PRO A 2 -19.24 21.91 13.53
N GLU A 3 -19.00 20.93 14.38
CA GLU A 3 -17.74 20.19 14.40
C GLU A 3 -17.55 19.52 13.04
N GLY A 4 -16.38 19.69 12.43
CA GLY A 4 -16.13 19.12 11.11
C GLY A 4 -15.86 17.63 11.25
N LEU A 5 -16.33 16.85 10.28
CA LEU A 5 -16.17 15.41 10.24
C LEU A 5 -14.70 15.05 9.97
N PHE A 6 -14.12 14.15 10.77
CA PHE A 6 -12.77 13.64 10.57
C PHE A 6 -12.83 12.28 9.88
N LYS A 7 -12.12 12.14 8.76
CA LYS A 7 -12.16 10.92 7.94
C LYS A 7 -10.99 10.00 8.27
N VAL A 8 -11.29 8.71 8.36
CA VAL A 8 -10.32 7.66 8.68
C VAL A 8 -10.32 6.66 7.53
N ILE A 9 -9.32 6.78 6.67
CA ILE A 9 -9.13 5.86 5.55
C ILE A 9 -8.33 4.66 6.06
N LEU A 10 -8.88 3.46 5.85
CA LEU A 10 -8.26 2.20 6.18
C LEU A 10 -8.04 1.43 4.89
N ASP A 11 -6.78 1.08 4.58
CA ASP A 11 -6.53 0.14 3.50
C ASP A 11 -7.21 -1.21 3.79
N TYR A 12 -7.63 -1.92 2.76
CA TYR A 12 -8.38 -3.16 2.94
C TYR A 12 -7.44 -4.35 3.10
N ASP A 13 -6.69 -4.65 2.05
CA ASP A 13 -5.79 -5.79 1.98
C ASP A 13 -4.58 -5.54 2.89
N GLY A 14 -4.19 -6.52 3.71
CA GLY A 14 -3.05 -6.42 4.63
C GLY A 14 -3.30 -5.59 5.89
N THR A 15 -4.23 -4.63 5.85
CA THR A 15 -4.60 -3.80 7.00
C THR A 15 -5.83 -4.31 7.74
N LEU A 16 -6.97 -4.51 7.06
CA LEU A 16 -8.16 -5.11 7.66
C LEU A 16 -8.17 -6.63 7.53
N THR A 17 -7.51 -7.15 6.49
CA THR A 17 -7.31 -8.58 6.26
C THR A 17 -5.86 -9.00 6.52
N ALA A 18 -5.67 -10.24 6.93
CA ALA A 18 -4.36 -10.88 7.08
C ALA A 18 -3.98 -11.56 5.76
N GLU A 19 -3.37 -10.80 4.85
CA GLU A 19 -2.94 -11.33 3.55
C GLU A 19 -1.91 -12.47 3.68
N GLU A 20 -1.13 -12.46 4.76
CA GLU A 20 -0.15 -13.49 5.09
C GLU A 20 -0.77 -14.90 5.22
N ASP A 21 -2.03 -14.97 5.66
CA ASP A 21 -2.76 -16.23 5.80
C ASP A 21 -3.30 -16.76 4.45
N GLN A 22 -3.38 -15.88 3.45
CA GLN A 22 -4.05 -16.16 2.17
C GLN A 22 -3.07 -16.30 1.00
N VAL A 23 -1.88 -15.71 1.10
CA VAL A 23 -0.90 -15.66 0.00
C VAL A 23 -0.48 -17.04 -0.49
N GLY A 24 -0.44 -18.05 0.38
CA GLY A 24 -0.09 -19.41 0.00
C GLY A 24 -1.09 -20.03 -0.97
N GLU A 25 -2.40 -19.89 -0.68
CA GLU A 25 -3.45 -20.37 -1.57
C GLU A 25 -3.48 -19.57 -2.88
N LEU A 26 -3.32 -18.25 -2.80
CA LEU A 26 -3.23 -17.38 -3.98
C LEU A 26 -2.08 -17.80 -4.91
N ALA A 27 -0.91 -18.08 -4.35
CA ALA A 27 0.27 -18.52 -5.11
C ALA A 27 0.00 -19.85 -5.82
N GLU A 28 -0.53 -20.87 -5.13
CA GLU A 28 -0.81 -22.16 -5.75
C GLU A 28 -1.87 -22.09 -6.85
N LYS A 29 -2.93 -21.30 -6.67
CA LYS A 29 -3.91 -21.06 -7.74
C LYS A 29 -3.27 -20.36 -8.95
N SER A 30 -2.43 -19.36 -8.70
CA SER A 30 -1.71 -18.63 -9.75
C SER A 30 -0.76 -19.54 -10.52
N ILE A 31 0.01 -20.38 -9.83
CA ILE A 31 0.91 -21.38 -10.42
C ILE A 31 0.12 -22.38 -11.27
N SER A 32 -1.03 -22.84 -10.78
CA SER A 32 -1.90 -23.76 -11.52
C SER A 32 -2.42 -23.14 -12.81
N THR A 33 -2.95 -21.90 -12.74
CA THR A 33 -3.43 -21.16 -13.93
C THR A 33 -2.30 -20.91 -14.91
N LEU A 34 -1.13 -20.48 -14.43
CA LEU A 34 0.05 -20.29 -15.27
C LEU A 34 0.41 -21.59 -16.01
N SER A 35 0.52 -22.71 -15.31
CA SER A 35 0.84 -24.00 -15.92
C SER A 35 -0.21 -24.44 -16.96
N GLN A 36 -1.49 -24.44 -16.57
CA GLN A 36 -2.55 -25.09 -17.34
C GLN A 36 -3.12 -24.20 -18.45
N GLU A 37 -3.23 -22.90 -18.22
CA GLU A 37 -3.94 -21.97 -19.09
C GLU A 37 -3.00 -21.14 -19.96
N ILE A 38 -1.91 -20.62 -19.37
CA ILE A 38 -1.10 -19.57 -20.00
C ILE A 38 0.19 -20.14 -20.61
N LEU A 39 1.06 -20.73 -19.79
CA LEU A 39 2.38 -21.20 -20.19
C LEU A 39 2.35 -22.55 -20.92
N LYS A 40 1.33 -23.39 -20.63
CA LYS A 40 1.19 -24.75 -21.19
C LYS A 40 2.41 -25.66 -20.91
N VAL A 41 3.03 -25.50 -19.74
CA VAL A 41 4.17 -26.31 -19.27
C VAL A 41 3.78 -27.12 -18.02
N PRO A 42 4.52 -28.19 -17.66
CA PRO A 42 4.21 -29.01 -16.49
C PRO A 42 4.12 -28.21 -15.18
N LEU A 43 3.15 -28.54 -14.33
CA LEU A 43 2.90 -27.84 -13.06
C LEU A 43 4.14 -27.81 -12.15
N ALA A 44 4.87 -28.92 -12.08
CA ALA A 44 6.09 -29.00 -11.28
C ALA A 44 7.16 -28.00 -11.73
N GLU A 45 7.27 -27.74 -13.04
CA GLU A 45 8.23 -26.80 -13.60
C GLU A 45 7.93 -25.35 -13.18
N VAL A 46 6.65 -24.95 -13.26
CA VAL A 46 6.21 -23.61 -12.84
C VAL A 46 6.39 -23.44 -11.33
N ARG A 47 6.01 -24.45 -10.54
CA ARG A 47 6.16 -24.43 -9.08
C ARG A 47 7.62 -24.30 -8.65
N ASP A 48 8.51 -25.10 -9.26
CA ASP A 48 9.94 -25.04 -8.97
C ASP A 48 10.54 -23.68 -9.36
N ALA A 49 10.13 -23.12 -10.51
CA ALA A 49 10.55 -21.79 -10.93
C ALA A 49 10.08 -20.72 -9.93
N TYR A 50 8.82 -20.78 -9.50
CA TYR A 50 8.25 -19.85 -8.52
C TYR A 50 9.03 -19.87 -7.20
N HIS A 51 9.27 -21.05 -6.62
CA HIS A 51 9.99 -21.13 -5.35
C HIS A 51 11.46 -20.70 -5.44
N ARG A 52 12.15 -21.03 -6.54
CA ARG A 52 13.51 -20.52 -6.78
C ARG A 52 13.54 -19.00 -6.88
N THR A 53 12.60 -18.41 -7.64
CA THR A 53 12.50 -16.96 -7.77
C THR A 53 12.16 -16.30 -6.44
N ARG A 54 11.23 -16.86 -5.67
CA ARG A 54 10.89 -16.34 -4.33
C ARG A 54 12.08 -16.39 -3.38
N ALA A 55 12.84 -17.47 -3.37
CA ALA A 55 14.04 -17.58 -2.54
C ALA A 55 15.10 -16.52 -2.91
N MET A 56 15.29 -16.28 -4.20
CA MET A 56 16.19 -15.23 -4.71
C MET A 56 15.73 -13.83 -4.29
N LEU A 57 14.42 -13.55 -4.40
CA LEU A 57 13.81 -12.29 -3.96
C LEU A 57 14.07 -12.00 -2.48
N LEU A 58 13.74 -12.97 -1.63
CA LEU A 58 13.89 -12.84 -0.18
C LEU A 58 15.35 -12.73 0.27
N ALA A 59 16.31 -13.18 -0.54
CA ALA A 59 17.73 -13.01 -0.23
C ALA A 59 18.20 -11.56 -0.41
N GLU A 60 17.62 -10.80 -1.36
CA GLU A 60 18.01 -9.43 -1.67
C GLU A 60 16.80 -8.55 -2.03
N PRO A 61 15.83 -8.33 -1.11
CA PRO A 61 14.53 -7.77 -1.46
C PRO A 61 14.59 -6.36 -2.09
N HIS A 62 15.56 -5.54 -1.66
CA HIS A 62 15.84 -4.21 -2.23
C HIS A 62 16.18 -4.20 -3.73
N LYS A 63 16.54 -5.34 -4.33
CA LYS A 63 16.82 -5.45 -5.77
C LYS A 63 15.59 -5.74 -6.61
N TYR A 64 14.43 -5.94 -5.98
CA TYR A 64 13.24 -6.39 -6.66
C TYR A 64 12.00 -5.66 -6.16
N TRP A 65 11.11 -5.39 -7.10
CA TRP A 65 9.92 -4.60 -6.87
C TRP A 65 8.78 -5.06 -7.77
N TRP A 66 7.57 -4.74 -7.35
CA TRP A 66 6.43 -4.74 -8.25
C TRP A 66 6.58 -3.56 -9.22
N GLU A 67 6.75 -3.88 -10.50
CA GLU A 67 6.89 -2.89 -11.57
C GLU A 67 5.55 -2.67 -12.29
N VAL A 68 5.22 -1.41 -12.55
CA VAL A 68 4.05 -1.00 -13.34
C VAL A 68 4.45 0.21 -14.18
N ASN A 69 4.23 0.15 -15.50
CA ASN A 69 4.60 1.22 -16.45
C ASN A 69 6.08 1.68 -16.32
N GLY A 70 6.99 0.74 -16.04
CA GLY A 70 8.42 1.02 -15.86
C GLY A 70 8.77 1.80 -14.57
N GLY A 71 7.81 1.94 -13.64
CA GLY A 71 8.01 2.53 -12.32
C GLY A 71 7.91 1.50 -11.20
N ILE A 72 8.48 1.85 -10.04
CA ILE A 72 8.45 1.03 -8.83
C ILE A 72 7.14 1.32 -8.08
N ALA A 73 6.22 0.35 -8.09
CA ALA A 73 4.98 0.45 -7.32
C ALA A 73 5.23 0.18 -5.83
N SER A 74 5.97 -0.88 -5.49
CA SER A 74 6.39 -1.22 -4.13
C SER A 74 7.54 -2.24 -4.15
N TYR A 75 8.36 -2.27 -3.10
CA TYR A 75 9.42 -3.27 -2.96
C TYR A 75 8.85 -4.64 -2.57
N SER A 76 9.56 -5.69 -3.01
CA SER A 76 9.08 -7.07 -2.91
C SER A 76 8.81 -7.55 -1.47
N ASP A 77 9.39 -6.90 -0.46
CA ASP A 77 9.27 -7.26 0.94
C ASP A 77 8.20 -6.47 1.70
N GLU A 78 7.50 -5.51 1.09
CA GLU A 78 6.55 -4.64 1.81
C GLU A 78 5.17 -5.26 2.08
N GLY A 79 4.90 -6.48 1.63
CA GLY A 79 3.61 -7.16 1.84
C GLY A 79 3.60 -8.55 1.22
N ALA A 80 2.79 -9.47 1.75
CA ALA A 80 2.68 -10.85 1.30
C ALA A 80 2.20 -10.93 -0.15
N PHE A 81 1.12 -10.23 -0.50
CA PHE A 81 0.64 -10.19 -1.88
C PHE A 81 1.63 -9.48 -2.81
N ILE A 82 2.34 -8.46 -2.32
CA ILE A 82 3.39 -7.76 -3.08
C ILE A 82 4.56 -8.70 -3.38
N THR A 83 5.00 -9.51 -2.40
CA THR A 83 6.02 -10.55 -2.60
C THR A 83 5.58 -11.56 -3.65
N ASN A 84 4.33 -12.06 -3.58
CA ASN A 84 3.80 -13.01 -4.57
C ASN A 84 3.75 -12.41 -5.98
N THR A 85 3.20 -11.20 -6.13
CA THR A 85 3.13 -10.48 -7.41
C THR A 85 4.52 -10.27 -8.00
N THR A 86 5.47 -9.79 -7.18
CA THR A 86 6.86 -9.59 -7.63
C THR A 86 7.55 -10.90 -7.99
N THR A 87 7.24 -11.99 -7.28
CA THR A 87 7.73 -13.35 -7.60
C THR A 87 7.26 -13.78 -8.98
N ILE A 88 5.97 -13.64 -9.28
CA ILE A 88 5.40 -14.00 -10.57
C ILE A 88 6.03 -13.14 -11.67
N GLN A 89 6.05 -11.81 -11.53
CA GLN A 89 6.62 -10.93 -12.54
C GLN A 89 8.09 -11.26 -12.82
N THR A 90 8.90 -11.42 -11.77
CA THR A 90 10.32 -11.74 -11.89
C THR A 90 10.53 -13.09 -12.55
N MET A 91 9.76 -14.11 -12.16
CA MET A 91 9.85 -15.46 -12.73
C MET A 91 9.54 -15.45 -14.23
N LEU A 92 8.48 -14.73 -14.63
CA LEU A 92 8.08 -14.62 -16.03
C LEU A 92 9.12 -13.85 -16.85
N ARG A 93 9.67 -12.75 -16.31
CA ARG A 93 10.69 -11.92 -17.01
C ARG A 93 12.02 -12.68 -17.19
N LEU A 94 12.43 -13.48 -16.22
CA LEU A 94 13.71 -14.21 -16.27
C LEU A 94 13.68 -15.43 -17.21
N ASN A 95 12.51 -15.91 -17.59
CA ASN A 95 12.35 -17.03 -18.52
C ASN A 95 11.73 -16.55 -19.84
N SER A 96 12.55 -16.44 -20.89
CA SER A 96 12.12 -15.95 -22.20
C SER A 96 10.98 -16.77 -22.83
N SER A 97 10.92 -18.08 -22.57
CA SER A 97 9.81 -18.92 -23.05
C SER A 97 8.50 -18.58 -22.33
N TYR A 98 8.56 -18.25 -21.04
CA TYR A 98 7.39 -17.84 -20.28
C TYR A 98 6.92 -16.45 -20.69
N ALA A 99 7.83 -15.49 -20.83
CA ALA A 99 7.52 -14.16 -21.33
C ALA A 99 6.80 -14.23 -22.70
N HIS A 100 7.31 -15.05 -23.62
CA HIS A 100 6.69 -15.22 -24.93
C HIS A 100 5.29 -15.86 -24.85
N ALA A 101 5.08 -16.87 -24.00
CA ALA A 101 3.76 -17.47 -23.81
C ALA A 101 2.75 -16.48 -23.22
N VAL A 102 3.20 -15.62 -22.29
CA VAL A 102 2.38 -14.54 -21.73
C VAL A 102 2.02 -13.50 -22.81
N GLU A 103 2.99 -13.05 -23.61
CA GLU A 103 2.74 -12.14 -24.75
C GLU A 103 1.70 -12.69 -25.73
N GLN A 104 1.74 -14.01 -26.02
CA GLN A 104 0.77 -14.64 -26.90
C GLN A 104 -0.63 -14.71 -26.29
N TYR A 105 -0.73 -14.88 -24.97
CA TYR A 105 -2.00 -14.99 -24.27
C TYR A 105 -2.67 -13.62 -24.06
N PHE A 106 -1.89 -12.58 -23.76
CA PHE A 106 -2.36 -11.21 -23.50
C PHE A 106 -2.14 -10.33 -24.74
N GLY A 107 -3.06 -10.43 -25.71
CA GLY A 107 -2.95 -9.75 -27.01
C GLY A 107 -3.29 -8.24 -27.01
N GLU A 108 -4.26 -7.81 -26.19
CA GLU A 108 -4.53 -6.40 -25.91
C GLU A 108 -4.07 -6.11 -24.49
N VAL A 109 -3.11 -5.18 -24.34
CA VAL A 109 -2.51 -4.86 -23.05
C VAL A 109 -2.90 -3.48 -22.55
N GLU A 110 -3.21 -3.38 -21.27
CA GLU A 110 -3.40 -2.10 -20.56
C GLU A 110 -2.03 -1.51 -20.17
N TYR A 111 -1.12 -2.38 -19.72
CA TYR A 111 0.24 -2.02 -19.31
C TYR A 111 1.28 -2.73 -20.20
N ASP A 112 1.91 -3.79 -19.66
CA ASP A 112 2.71 -4.75 -20.40
C ASP A 112 2.19 -6.17 -20.12
N PRO A 113 2.41 -7.16 -21.02
CA PRO A 113 1.82 -8.49 -20.90
C PRO A 113 2.08 -9.18 -19.55
N ILE A 114 3.25 -8.98 -18.93
CA ILE A 114 3.60 -9.62 -17.66
C ILE A 114 2.88 -8.93 -16.49
N VAL A 115 2.77 -7.60 -16.53
CA VAL A 115 1.99 -6.84 -15.55
C VAL A 115 0.53 -7.25 -15.63
N ASP A 116 -0.04 -7.26 -16.83
CA ASP A 116 -1.43 -7.67 -17.07
C ASP A 116 -1.69 -9.11 -16.65
N CYS A 117 -0.74 -10.02 -16.91
CA CYS A 117 -0.79 -11.39 -16.43
C CYS A 117 -0.82 -11.45 -14.90
N SER A 118 0.07 -10.73 -14.22
CA SER A 118 0.12 -10.73 -12.75
C SER A 118 -1.16 -10.14 -12.13
N ASN A 119 -1.70 -9.06 -12.71
CA ASN A 119 -2.96 -8.43 -12.28
C ASN A 119 -4.15 -9.36 -12.55
N TYR A 120 -4.20 -10.02 -13.71
CA TYR A 120 -5.21 -11.02 -14.04
C TYR A 120 -5.23 -12.16 -13.03
N LEU A 121 -4.06 -12.74 -12.72
CA LEU A 121 -3.94 -13.82 -11.74
C LEU A 121 -4.40 -13.36 -10.34
N PHE A 122 -3.96 -12.17 -9.91
CA PHE A 122 -4.37 -11.59 -8.64
C PHE A 122 -5.89 -11.40 -8.56
N HIS A 123 -6.51 -10.74 -9.54
CA HIS A 123 -7.95 -10.51 -9.52
C HIS A 123 -8.76 -11.79 -9.66
N LYS A 124 -8.38 -12.69 -10.58
CA LYS A 124 -9.05 -13.98 -10.78
C LYS A 124 -9.08 -14.79 -9.50
N HIS A 125 -7.96 -14.87 -8.79
CA HIS A 125 -7.84 -15.77 -7.65
C HIS A 125 -8.25 -15.13 -6.34
N THR A 126 -8.04 -13.83 -6.14
CA THR A 126 -8.52 -13.18 -4.91
C THR A 126 -10.03 -12.96 -4.89
N PHE A 127 -10.72 -12.95 -6.04
CA PHE A 127 -12.18 -12.82 -6.07
C PHE A 127 -12.90 -13.96 -5.34
N ASP A 128 -12.37 -15.19 -5.46
CA ASP A 128 -12.94 -16.40 -4.87
C ASP A 128 -12.40 -16.72 -3.46
N LEU A 129 -11.40 -15.98 -2.97
CA LEU A 129 -10.87 -16.17 -1.62
C LEU A 129 -11.83 -15.57 -0.58
N GLU A 130 -12.19 -16.37 0.42
CA GLU A 130 -12.87 -15.87 1.61
C GLU A 130 -11.93 -14.94 2.38
N PRO A 131 -12.38 -13.74 2.80
CA PRO A 131 -11.51 -12.80 3.51
C PRO A 131 -11.13 -13.35 4.89
N HIS A 132 -9.83 -13.33 5.19
CA HIS A 132 -9.35 -13.57 6.54
C HIS A 132 -9.16 -12.21 7.22
N PHE A 133 -10.17 -11.74 7.95
CA PHE A 133 -10.07 -10.49 8.69
C PHE A 133 -9.11 -10.63 9.87
N ARG A 134 -8.29 -9.59 10.11
CA ARG A 134 -7.52 -9.50 11.36
C ARG A 134 -8.47 -9.46 12.55
N GLU A 135 -8.11 -10.12 13.65
CA GLU A 135 -8.96 -10.23 14.85
C GLU A 135 -9.48 -8.87 15.37
N PRO A 136 -8.70 -7.77 15.40
CA PRO A 136 -9.20 -6.48 15.84
C PRO A 136 -10.18 -5.78 14.89
N THR A 137 -10.31 -6.21 13.63
CA THR A 137 -11.03 -5.48 12.58
C THR A 137 -12.47 -5.16 12.94
N GLU A 138 -13.24 -6.15 13.39
CA GLU A 138 -14.66 -5.96 13.71
C GLU A 138 -14.85 -4.90 14.81
N ARG A 139 -14.05 -5.03 15.89
CA ARG A 139 -14.09 -4.09 17.02
C ARG A 139 -13.68 -2.68 16.60
N VAL A 140 -12.63 -2.54 15.79
CA VAL A 140 -12.13 -1.23 15.33
C VAL A 140 -13.15 -0.54 14.45
N LEU A 141 -13.70 -1.23 13.44
CA LEU A 141 -14.74 -0.68 12.58
C LEU A 141 -15.99 -0.28 13.39
N GLY A 142 -16.41 -1.12 14.34
CA GLY A 142 -17.52 -0.83 15.24
C GLY A 142 -17.31 0.46 16.05
N HIS A 143 -16.11 0.67 16.60
CA HIS A 143 -15.79 1.92 17.30
C HIS A 143 -15.78 3.14 16.40
N LEU A 144 -15.22 3.04 15.18
CA LEU A 144 -15.17 4.16 14.24
C LEU A 144 -16.58 4.58 13.78
N VAL A 145 -17.43 3.60 13.45
CA VAL A 145 -18.83 3.85 13.03
C VAL A 145 -19.66 4.46 14.17
N ALA A 146 -19.44 4.01 15.41
CA ALA A 146 -20.17 4.52 16.56
C ALA A 146 -19.78 5.95 16.97
N HIS A 147 -18.64 6.46 16.50
CA HIS A 147 -18.13 7.76 16.92
C HIS A 147 -18.73 8.89 16.08
N PRO A 148 -19.41 9.88 16.68
CA PRO A 148 -20.21 10.87 15.94
C PRO A 148 -19.39 11.86 15.08
N LEU A 149 -18.09 11.95 15.33
CA LEU A 149 -17.16 12.85 14.61
C LEU A 149 -16.23 12.12 13.63
N LEU A 150 -16.39 10.80 13.47
CA LEU A 150 -15.54 10.00 12.59
C LEU A 150 -16.33 9.45 11.41
N GLU A 151 -15.71 9.45 10.25
CA GLU A 151 -16.18 8.72 9.07
C GLU A 151 -15.13 7.68 8.67
N PRO A 152 -15.36 6.39 8.95
CA PRO A 152 -14.52 5.34 8.41
C PRO A 152 -14.76 5.19 6.90
N ILE A 153 -13.68 5.05 6.14
CA ILE A 153 -13.69 4.81 4.70
C ILE A 153 -12.72 3.67 4.41
N ILE A 154 -13.16 2.67 3.66
CA ILE A 154 -12.29 1.55 3.27
C ILE A 154 -11.69 1.84 1.90
N LEU A 155 -10.36 1.82 1.82
CA LEU A 155 -9.58 2.02 0.61
C LEU A 155 -9.23 0.66 0.00
N SER A 156 -9.35 0.53 -1.33
CA SER A 156 -8.86 -0.65 -2.04
C SER A 156 -8.44 -0.30 -3.47
N SER A 157 -7.33 -0.91 -3.90
CA SER A 157 -6.91 -0.85 -5.31
C SER A 157 -7.86 -1.64 -6.24
N SER A 158 -8.64 -2.57 -5.70
CA SER A 158 -9.64 -3.34 -6.46
C SER A 158 -11.00 -2.66 -6.50
N LYS A 159 -11.91 -3.14 -7.35
CA LYS A 159 -13.32 -2.70 -7.37
C LYS A 159 -13.98 -2.90 -6.00
N GLY A 160 -14.80 -1.92 -5.60
CA GLY A 160 -15.41 -1.88 -4.26
C GLY A 160 -16.44 -2.98 -3.98
N ASP A 161 -16.99 -3.65 -5.00
CA ASP A 161 -18.06 -4.65 -4.82
C ASP A 161 -17.62 -5.85 -3.99
N LYS A 162 -16.39 -6.35 -4.24
CA LYS A 162 -15.80 -7.44 -3.46
C LYS A 162 -15.63 -7.04 -2.00
N VAL A 163 -15.09 -5.84 -1.76
CA VAL A 163 -14.87 -5.32 -0.41
C VAL A 163 -16.19 -5.16 0.34
N ARG A 164 -17.23 -4.59 -0.29
CA ARG A 164 -18.57 -4.47 0.31
C ARG A 164 -19.18 -5.82 0.64
N LYS A 165 -19.07 -6.81 -0.26
CA LYS A 165 -19.51 -8.19 -0.01
C LYS A 165 -18.82 -8.76 1.24
N ASN A 166 -17.52 -8.53 1.38
CA ASN A 166 -16.75 -9.02 2.51
C ASN A 166 -17.09 -8.28 3.82
N LEU A 167 -17.26 -6.96 3.79
CA LEU A 167 -17.67 -6.17 4.95
C LEU A 167 -19.06 -6.56 5.49
N ARG A 168 -19.97 -7.01 4.61
CA ARG A 168 -21.28 -7.55 5.03
C ARG A 168 -21.16 -8.74 5.99
N ILE A 169 -20.10 -9.56 5.87
CA ILE A 169 -19.87 -10.70 6.76
C ILE A 169 -19.72 -10.22 8.22
N LEU A 170 -19.17 -9.02 8.41
CA LEU A 170 -19.00 -8.36 9.70
C LEU A 170 -20.14 -7.38 10.05
N GLY A 171 -21.17 -7.25 9.19
CA GLY A 171 -22.26 -6.29 9.37
C GLY A 171 -21.88 -4.82 9.12
N PHE A 172 -20.86 -4.56 8.29
CA PHE A 172 -20.35 -3.21 7.97
C PHE A 172 -20.52 -2.83 6.47
N GLU A 173 -21.52 -3.36 5.78
CA GLU A 173 -21.75 -3.09 4.35
C GLU A 173 -22.04 -1.62 4.01
N ASP A 174 -22.47 -0.83 5.00
CA ASP A 174 -22.78 0.59 4.84
C ASP A 174 -21.54 1.49 4.96
N ILE A 175 -20.40 0.95 5.40
CA ILE A 175 -19.14 1.71 5.39
C ILE A 175 -18.76 2.02 3.94
N ARG A 176 -18.44 3.29 3.67
CA ARG A 176 -18.08 3.73 2.32
C ARG A 176 -16.79 3.08 1.87
N VAL A 177 -16.81 2.51 0.67
CA VAL A 177 -15.62 1.93 0.02
C VAL A 177 -15.15 2.85 -1.10
N LEU A 178 -13.92 3.34 -0.96
CA LEU A 178 -13.13 4.01 -1.97
C LEU A 178 -12.34 2.94 -2.76
N GLY A 179 -13.04 2.30 -3.70
CA GLY A 179 -12.47 1.26 -4.56
C GLY A 179 -11.86 1.81 -5.85
N ASP A 180 -11.12 0.95 -6.56
CA ASP A 180 -10.44 1.27 -7.82
C ASP A 180 -9.53 2.51 -7.71
N THR A 181 -8.84 2.66 -6.57
CA THR A 181 -7.88 3.76 -6.41
C THR A 181 -6.56 3.50 -7.10
N ARG A 182 -6.36 2.26 -7.59
CA ARG A 182 -5.20 1.80 -8.35
C ARG A 182 -3.91 2.30 -7.71
N GLN A 183 -3.75 2.06 -6.41
CA GLN A 183 -2.65 2.64 -5.65
C GLN A 183 -1.30 2.27 -6.26
N TYR A 184 -1.19 1.10 -6.90
CA TYR A 184 0.01 0.61 -7.58
C TYR A 184 0.32 1.31 -8.91
N GLU A 185 -0.64 2.00 -9.54
CA GLU A 185 -0.49 2.52 -10.89
C GLU A 185 0.48 3.71 -10.91
N ILE A 186 1.50 3.61 -11.76
CA ILE A 186 2.46 4.67 -12.03
C ILE A 186 2.17 5.27 -13.40
N ASP A 187 2.05 6.59 -13.46
CA ASP A 187 1.92 7.36 -14.71
C ASP A 187 3.14 8.28 -14.90
N PRO A 188 4.14 7.86 -15.72
CA PRO A 188 5.31 8.69 -16.01
C PRO A 188 5.01 10.04 -16.68
N SER A 189 3.82 10.18 -17.29
CA SER A 189 3.39 11.41 -17.95
C SER A 189 2.84 12.44 -16.97
N TRP A 190 2.36 12.01 -15.79
CA TRP A 190 1.80 12.90 -14.77
C TRP A 190 2.89 13.80 -14.16
N LYS A 191 2.63 15.12 -14.10
CA LYS A 191 3.63 16.15 -13.74
C LYS A 191 3.43 16.79 -12.37
N ARG A 192 2.56 16.23 -11.53
CA ARG A 192 2.34 16.76 -10.17
C ARG A 192 3.55 16.53 -9.30
N GLU A 193 4.13 17.61 -8.78
CA GLU A 193 5.20 17.57 -7.78
C GLU A 193 4.66 17.66 -6.34
N PHE A 194 5.47 17.16 -5.42
CA PHE A 194 5.25 17.18 -3.97
C PHE A 194 6.47 17.76 -3.27
N VAL A 195 6.29 18.30 -2.07
CA VAL A 195 7.37 18.89 -1.29
C VAL A 195 7.82 17.90 -0.22
N HIS A 196 9.06 17.42 -0.33
CA HIS A 196 9.70 16.60 0.69
C HIS A 196 10.52 17.47 1.65
N PRO A 197 10.35 17.34 2.98
CA PRO A 197 11.00 18.21 3.98
C PRO A 197 12.54 18.33 3.84
N GLY A 198 13.21 17.24 3.46
CA GLY A 198 14.67 17.19 3.31
C GLY A 198 15.20 17.09 1.88
N GLN A 199 14.35 17.03 0.85
CA GLN A 199 14.78 16.76 -0.55
C GLN A 199 14.24 17.79 -1.56
N GLY A 200 13.37 18.71 -1.13
CA GLY A 200 12.79 19.72 -2.01
C GLY A 200 11.58 19.21 -2.79
N SER A 201 11.31 19.82 -3.94
CA SER A 201 10.17 19.48 -4.80
C SER A 201 10.54 18.35 -5.77
N GLY A 202 9.63 17.40 -5.97
CA GLY A 202 9.84 16.29 -6.90
C GLY A 202 8.68 15.30 -6.95
N GLN A 203 8.88 14.19 -7.64
CA GLN A 203 7.89 13.09 -7.76
C GLN A 203 8.46 11.74 -7.31
N ILE A 204 9.78 11.61 -7.28
CA ILE A 204 10.50 10.42 -6.84
C ILE A 204 11.44 10.86 -5.73
N PHE A 205 11.34 10.21 -4.58
CA PHE A 205 12.10 10.58 -3.39
C PHE A 205 12.94 9.42 -2.90
N ARG A 206 14.16 9.73 -2.46
CA ARG A 206 15.03 8.73 -1.84
C ARG A 206 14.54 8.47 -0.41
N VAL A 207 14.40 7.20 -0.07
CA VAL A 207 14.06 6.77 1.29
C VAL A 207 15.34 6.51 2.08
N ASP A 208 16.25 5.72 1.50
CA ASP A 208 17.59 5.45 2.03
C ASP A 208 18.59 5.20 0.89
N GLU A 209 19.70 4.49 1.13
CA GLU A 209 20.68 4.21 0.08
C GLU A 209 20.23 3.25 -1.02
N LYS A 210 19.22 2.43 -0.74
CA LYS A 210 18.76 1.33 -1.60
C LYS A 210 17.34 1.53 -2.09
N HIS A 211 16.56 2.38 -1.42
CA HIS A 211 15.14 2.52 -1.64
C HIS A 211 14.76 3.92 -2.12
N THR A 212 13.83 3.96 -3.08
CA THR A 212 13.19 5.17 -3.60
C THR A 212 11.69 4.95 -3.67
N VAL A 213 10.90 6.00 -3.49
CA VAL A 213 9.46 5.96 -3.66
C VAL A 213 9.02 6.85 -4.81
N ASP A 214 8.19 6.29 -5.69
CA ASP A 214 7.57 6.97 -6.82
C ASP A 214 6.13 7.36 -6.48
N LEU A 215 5.85 8.67 -6.54
CA LEU A 215 4.56 9.23 -6.18
C LEU A 215 3.64 9.45 -7.38
N ARG A 216 4.02 9.04 -8.59
CA ARG A 216 3.28 9.37 -9.82
C ARG A 216 1.97 8.57 -9.97
N ARG A 217 1.05 8.71 -9.02
CA ARG A 217 -0.17 7.91 -8.83
C ARG A 217 -1.41 8.81 -8.94
N PRO A 218 -1.83 9.21 -10.16
CA PRO A 218 -2.86 10.22 -10.35
C PRO A 218 -4.23 9.79 -9.79
N ALA A 219 -4.63 8.53 -10.00
CA ALA A 219 -5.92 8.01 -9.50
C ALA A 219 -6.00 8.08 -7.97
N TYR A 220 -4.96 7.60 -7.28
CA TYR A 220 -4.90 7.63 -5.83
C TYR A 220 -4.83 9.07 -5.28
N TYR A 221 -4.04 9.94 -5.91
CA TYR A 221 -3.99 11.38 -5.57
C TYR A 221 -5.37 12.02 -5.65
N SER A 222 -6.09 11.81 -6.76
CA SER A 222 -7.43 12.36 -6.96
C SER A 222 -8.40 11.85 -5.90
N ALA A 223 -8.33 10.57 -5.54
CA ALA A 223 -9.14 9.98 -4.49
C ALA A 223 -8.90 10.69 -3.14
N LEU A 224 -7.64 10.81 -2.71
CA LEU A 224 -7.28 11.48 -1.46
C LEU A 224 -7.66 12.97 -1.48
N ALA A 225 -7.37 13.68 -2.57
CA ALA A 225 -7.66 15.11 -2.70
C ALA A 225 -9.16 15.40 -2.62
N ASN A 226 -10.00 14.54 -3.19
CA ASN A 226 -11.46 14.65 -3.07
C ASN A 226 -11.92 14.44 -1.62
N GLU A 227 -11.31 13.49 -0.91
CA GLU A 227 -11.67 13.25 0.49
C GLU A 227 -11.33 14.41 1.42
N MET A 228 -10.23 15.12 1.14
CA MET A 228 -9.82 16.31 1.90
C MET A 228 -10.77 17.51 1.77
N GLN A 229 -11.49 17.66 0.64
CA GLN A 229 -12.28 18.89 0.38
C GLN A 229 -13.41 19.13 1.39
N ASN A 230 -13.94 18.07 2.00
CA ASN A 230 -15.11 18.12 2.89
C ASN A 230 -14.83 17.55 4.28
N ALA A 231 -13.57 17.48 4.69
CA ALA A 231 -13.16 16.92 5.97
C ALA A 231 -12.44 17.98 6.82
N GLU A 232 -12.64 17.91 8.13
CA GLU A 232 -11.84 18.69 9.08
C GLU A 232 -10.38 18.20 9.10
N GLY A 233 -10.23 16.89 8.93
CA GLY A 233 -8.96 16.22 8.83
C GLY A 233 -9.15 14.84 8.23
N LEU A 234 -8.05 14.30 7.76
CA LEU A 234 -7.96 13.01 7.11
C LEU A 234 -6.79 12.26 7.75
N LEU A 235 -6.94 10.96 7.95
CA LEU A 235 -5.87 10.06 8.34
C LEU A 235 -5.94 8.81 7.45
N VAL A 236 -4.80 8.29 7.05
CA VAL A 236 -4.68 7.03 6.32
C VAL A 236 -3.97 6.03 7.22
N ALA A 237 -4.51 4.83 7.36
CA ALA A 237 -3.84 3.70 8.00
C ALA A 237 -3.73 2.55 7.01
N ALA A 238 -2.51 2.04 6.84
CA ALA A 238 -2.23 0.92 5.96
C ALA A 238 -0.99 0.13 6.44
N ASP A 239 -0.76 -1.07 5.94
CA ASP A 239 0.34 -1.96 6.33
C ASP A 239 1.59 -1.85 5.44
N THR A 240 1.49 -1.16 4.31
CA THR A 240 2.60 -0.97 3.37
C THR A 240 2.94 0.53 3.22
N PHE A 241 4.20 0.88 2.93
CA PHE A 241 4.61 2.28 2.86
C PHE A 241 4.56 2.81 1.43
N SER A 242 5.21 2.17 0.47
CA SER A 242 5.39 2.71 -0.89
C SER A 242 4.09 2.98 -1.64
N MET A 243 3.06 2.15 -1.44
CA MET A 243 1.77 2.25 -2.13
C MET A 243 0.75 3.16 -1.41
N PRO A 244 0.13 2.73 -0.29
CA PRO A 244 -0.88 3.53 0.40
C PRO A 244 -0.27 4.67 1.21
N GLY A 245 0.96 4.54 1.73
CA GLY A 245 1.49 5.44 2.76
C GLY A 245 2.24 6.68 2.26
N ALA A 246 3.09 6.51 1.25
CA ALA A 246 4.03 7.56 0.84
C ALA A 246 3.32 8.79 0.25
N LEU A 247 2.30 8.58 -0.59
CA LEU A 247 1.57 9.68 -1.20
C LEU A 247 0.80 10.53 -0.16
N PRO A 248 -0.02 9.96 0.76
CA PRO A 248 -0.64 10.73 1.83
C PRO A 248 0.35 11.56 2.64
N MET A 249 1.48 10.97 3.05
CA MET A 249 2.50 11.68 3.83
C MET A 249 3.04 12.91 3.09
N MET A 250 3.26 12.79 1.78
CA MET A 250 3.74 13.88 0.92
C MET A 250 2.66 14.91 0.60
N MET A 251 1.39 14.55 0.78
CA MET A 251 0.24 15.47 0.78
C MET A 251 0.01 16.14 2.14
N GLY A 252 0.81 15.82 3.17
CA GLY A 252 0.65 16.34 4.53
C GLY A 252 -0.47 15.65 5.32
N ILE A 253 -0.97 14.51 4.85
CA ILE A 253 -1.98 13.70 5.52
C ILE A 253 -1.27 12.78 6.52
N PRO A 254 -1.67 12.76 7.81
CA PRO A 254 -1.22 11.76 8.77
C PRO A 254 -1.37 10.33 8.25
N PHE A 255 -0.29 9.56 8.35
CA PHE A 255 -0.21 8.16 7.96
C PHE A 255 0.20 7.29 9.14
N LEU A 256 -0.56 6.21 9.36
CA LEU A 256 -0.25 5.17 10.32
C LEU A 256 0.17 3.90 9.57
N LEU A 257 1.43 3.51 9.72
CA LEU A 257 1.94 2.24 9.19
C LEU A 257 1.63 1.12 10.19
N LEU A 258 0.66 0.25 9.86
CA LEU A 258 0.40 -0.97 10.62
C LEU A 258 1.60 -1.90 10.51
N LYS A 259 2.13 -2.32 11.65
CA LYS A 259 3.22 -3.29 11.70
C LYS A 259 2.69 -4.71 11.45
N THR A 260 3.25 -5.37 10.46
CA THR A 260 3.01 -6.78 10.11
C THR A 260 4.34 -7.53 10.06
N GLU A 261 4.31 -8.83 9.81
CA GLU A 261 5.54 -9.61 9.61
C GLU A 261 6.28 -9.25 8.30
N TYR A 262 5.59 -8.59 7.37
CA TYR A 262 6.15 -8.09 6.12
C TYR A 262 6.56 -6.62 6.21
N THR A 263 6.42 -5.92 7.34
CA THR A 263 6.88 -4.53 7.41
C THR A 263 8.41 -4.46 7.45
N PRO A 264 9.09 -3.95 6.41
CA PRO A 264 10.54 -3.87 6.41
C PRO A 264 11.03 -2.79 7.38
N ALA A 265 12.19 -3.01 8.00
CA ALA A 265 12.78 -2.06 8.95
C ALA A 265 13.04 -0.67 8.33
N TRP A 266 13.29 -0.61 7.01
CA TRP A 266 13.51 0.65 6.29
C TRP A 266 12.21 1.46 6.19
N CYS A 267 11.05 0.81 6.02
CA CYS A 267 9.73 1.46 6.06
C CYS A 267 9.48 2.04 7.45
N GLU A 268 9.70 1.24 8.51
CA GLU A 268 9.52 1.70 9.89
C GLU A 268 10.37 2.93 10.19
N ALA A 269 11.65 2.88 9.82
CA ALA A 269 12.60 3.97 10.04
C ALA A 269 12.17 5.25 9.29
N TYR A 270 11.78 5.11 8.01
CA TYR A 270 11.37 6.26 7.22
C TYR A 270 10.09 6.89 7.75
N VAL A 271 9.04 6.09 7.99
CA VAL A 271 7.75 6.57 8.51
C VAL A 271 7.94 7.27 9.85
N THR A 272 8.69 6.68 10.78
CA THR A 272 8.98 7.27 12.10
C THR A 272 9.71 8.61 12.00
N SER A 273 10.58 8.79 10.99
CA SER A 273 11.35 10.03 10.81
C SER A 273 10.55 11.17 10.19
N HIS A 274 9.43 10.86 9.54
CA HIS A 274 8.64 11.83 8.79
C HIS A 274 7.61 12.52 9.70
N PRO A 275 7.40 13.85 9.57
CA PRO A 275 6.49 14.61 10.45
C PRO A 275 5.02 14.18 10.41
N HIS A 276 4.63 13.44 9.37
CA HIS A 276 3.27 12.93 9.17
C HIS A 276 3.17 11.40 9.29
N GLY A 277 4.23 10.72 9.70
CA GLY A 277 4.25 9.26 9.84
C GLY A 277 4.27 8.82 11.29
N GLU A 278 3.53 7.76 11.60
CA GLU A 278 3.58 7.06 12.88
C GLU A 278 3.43 5.55 12.66
N ILE A 279 4.09 4.76 13.50
CA ILE A 279 3.96 3.30 13.48
C ILE A 279 2.79 2.90 14.37
N LEU A 280 1.90 2.09 13.81
CA LEU A 280 0.81 1.44 14.52
C LEU A 280 1.21 -0.01 14.81
N PRO A 281 1.62 -0.37 16.04
CA PRO A 281 2.14 -1.70 16.32
C PRO A 281 1.10 -2.82 16.18
N ASP A 282 -0.18 -2.47 16.34
CA ASP A 282 -1.32 -3.39 16.27
C ASP A 282 -2.57 -2.60 15.88
N LEU A 283 -3.42 -3.16 15.02
CA LEU A 283 -4.66 -2.52 14.57
C LEU A 283 -5.59 -2.16 15.75
N ALA A 284 -5.58 -2.96 16.82
CA ALA A 284 -6.29 -2.70 18.07
C ALA A 284 -5.94 -1.36 18.73
N LEU A 285 -4.74 -0.85 18.46
CA LEU A 285 -4.22 0.41 19.02
C LEU A 285 -4.59 1.63 18.18
N LEU A 286 -5.39 1.45 17.12
CA LEU A 286 -5.91 2.56 16.33
C LEU A 286 -6.80 3.43 17.22
N THR A 287 -6.14 4.37 17.90
CA THR A 287 -6.71 5.33 18.83
C THR A 287 -6.59 6.69 18.16
N LEU A 288 -7.73 7.23 17.77
CA LEU A 288 -7.74 8.52 17.12
C LEU A 288 -7.67 9.61 18.18
N PRO A 289 -6.95 10.72 17.92
CA PRO A 289 -6.86 11.79 18.88
C PRO A 289 -8.25 12.39 19.13
N CYS A 290 -8.84 12.07 20.28
CA CYS A 290 -9.88 12.90 20.88
C CYS A 290 -9.25 14.28 21.08
N ARG A 291 -9.79 15.31 20.40
CA ARG A 291 -9.30 16.71 20.48
C ARG A 291 -8.94 17.07 21.94
N GLY A 292 -7.65 17.30 22.17
CA GLY A 292 -7.08 17.60 23.49
C GLY A 292 -5.55 17.65 23.50
N ARG A 293 -4.90 16.93 22.59
CA ARG A 293 -3.49 17.14 22.25
C ARG A 293 -3.43 17.53 20.79
N GLY A 294 -3.28 18.83 20.52
CA GLY A 294 -2.86 19.25 19.20
C GLY A 294 -1.62 18.44 18.83
N VAL A 295 -1.65 17.81 17.67
CA VAL A 295 -0.45 17.35 16.99
C VAL A 295 0.41 18.60 16.85
N ARG A 296 1.29 18.82 17.82
CA ARG A 296 2.29 19.87 17.71
C ARG A 296 3.20 19.39 16.60
N ALA A 297 3.00 19.93 15.40
CA ALA A 297 4.09 20.07 14.45
C ALA A 297 5.28 20.59 15.27
N ARG A 298 6.27 19.73 15.49
CA ARG A 298 7.52 20.16 16.12
C ARG A 298 8.08 21.20 15.16
N ALA A 299 8.07 22.46 15.58
CA ALA A 299 8.76 23.52 14.87
C ALA A 299 10.21 23.07 14.65
N PRO A 300 10.78 23.29 13.45
CA PRO A 300 12.17 22.94 13.20
C PRO A 300 13.04 23.71 14.20
N VAL A 301 13.83 22.96 14.96
CA VAL A 301 14.86 23.53 15.82
C VAL A 301 15.91 24.11 14.90
N HIS A 302 15.83 25.42 14.65
CA HIS A 302 16.96 26.17 14.11
C HIS A 302 18.06 26.22 15.17
N SER A 303 18.96 25.24 15.12
CA SER A 303 20.28 25.34 15.75
C SER A 303 21.17 26.21 14.88
N GLY A 304 21.48 27.44 15.32
CA GLY A 304 22.33 28.34 14.56
C GLY A 304 22.60 29.71 15.19
N GLY A 305 23.11 29.72 16.42
CA GLY A 305 24.12 30.66 16.93
C GLY A 305 23.85 32.19 16.91
N CYS A 306 23.76 32.79 18.10
CA CYS A 306 24.36 34.09 18.36
C CYS A 306 24.93 34.11 19.80
N PRO A 307 26.24 34.35 20.00
CA PRO A 307 26.80 34.61 21.32
C PRO A 307 26.61 36.10 21.67
N PHE A 308 26.74 36.44 22.96
CA PHE A 308 26.59 37.76 23.59
C PHE A 308 25.18 38.12 24.09
N CYS A 309 24.94 37.95 25.40
CA CYS A 309 25.11 39.04 26.34
C CYS A 309 24.94 38.56 27.79
N SER A 310 25.91 38.95 28.59
CA SER A 310 26.06 38.82 30.03
C SER A 310 25.19 39.81 30.82
N ASN A 311 24.91 39.44 32.08
CA ASN A 311 24.55 40.28 33.24
C ASN A 311 23.11 40.84 33.32
N CYS A 312 22.35 40.40 34.32
CA CYS A 312 22.12 41.13 35.58
C CYS A 312 20.96 40.51 36.37
N CYS A 313 21.23 40.28 37.67
CA CYS A 313 20.32 40.08 38.82
C CYS A 313 19.26 38.97 38.76
#